data_AF-A0A9D5DQK3-F1
#
_entry.id   AF-A0A9D5DQK3-F1
#
_cell.length_a   1.000
_cell.length_b   1.000
_cell.length_c   1.000
_cell.angle_alpha   90.00
_cell.angle_beta   90.00
_cell.angle_gamma   90.00
#
_symmetry.space_group_name_H-M   'P 1'
#
loop_
_entity.id
_entity.type
_entity.pdbx_description
1 polymer ?
#
loop_
_entity_poly.entity_id
_entity_poly.type
_entity_poly.pdbx_seq_one_letter_code
_entity_poly.pdbx_strand_id
1 'polypeptide(L)'
;MTETQKALHLLEEAEYVVSSLLELERGDLEKGLGDYMALKPKMEVLLRKTSKYRKFLAIKDPSRQIYGPKMLEKMRDMCSRFEDIDEKFEEQLQPIYENIEAEHKRRLQEMDLEERRRREEEFQRRVQEGIQETYLEEKRRLERLRERQEAERRRLEELDRLNQHEKERLDEVNRRVATMAEFIRSLETGGALGEFADTDVYSKVDMEDLKIVGIGILLLLRQESELKEFYTCLGLISDLLVSILRDPSEIKYRLVRLNNDNFFRSFGDKRGALALFFGIGFRAIKTEERREYYEILTSETDLQLNISRLNSDDEYIVLREPDPIDKFELWVSWMENLALISDILVS
;
A
#
# COMPACT_ATOMS: atom_id res chain seq x y z
N MET A 1 11.93 -57.88 -66.19
CA MET A 1 10.50 -58.19 -66.43
C MET A 1 10.05 -57.39 -67.65
N THR A 2 9.54 -58.04 -68.70
CA THR A 2 9.07 -57.36 -69.92
C THR A 2 7.78 -56.58 -69.66
N GLU A 3 7.46 -55.59 -70.50
CA GLU A 3 6.24 -54.79 -70.33
C GLU A 3 4.95 -55.63 -70.35
N THR A 4 4.93 -56.73 -71.10
CA THR A 4 3.83 -57.71 -71.12
C THR A 4 3.77 -58.55 -69.84
N GLN A 5 4.90 -58.86 -69.21
CA GLN A 5 4.93 -59.56 -67.92
C GLN A 5 4.43 -58.67 -66.79
N LYS A 6 4.80 -57.39 -66.77
CA LYS A 6 4.26 -56.42 -65.79
C LYS A 6 2.75 -56.24 -65.94
N ALA A 7 2.28 -56.17 -67.19
CA ALA A 7 0.86 -56.05 -67.48
C ALA A 7 0.08 -57.30 -67.06
N LEU A 8 0.67 -58.48 -67.21
CA LEU A 8 0.07 -59.74 -66.75
C LEU A 8 0.01 -59.81 -65.22
N HIS A 9 1.08 -59.44 -64.53
CA HIS A 9 1.09 -59.40 -63.06
C HIS A 9 0.06 -58.42 -62.51
N LEU A 10 -0.07 -57.24 -63.14
CA LEU A 10 -1.08 -56.25 -62.77
C LEU A 10 -2.51 -56.78 -63.01
N LEU A 11 -2.70 -57.57 -64.06
CA LEU A 11 -3.98 -58.22 -64.37
C LEU A 11 -4.32 -59.28 -63.31
N GLU A 12 -3.35 -60.11 -62.93
CA GLU A 12 -3.51 -61.13 -61.88
C GLU A 12 -3.81 -60.49 -60.51
N GLU A 13 -3.13 -59.39 -60.16
CA GLU A 13 -3.46 -58.61 -58.97
C GLU A 13 -4.88 -58.04 -59.02
N ALA A 14 -5.29 -57.49 -60.16
CA ALA A 14 -6.63 -56.94 -60.33
C ALA A 14 -7.71 -58.03 -60.25
N GLU A 15 -7.48 -59.21 -60.84
CA GLU A 15 -8.37 -60.37 -60.72
C GLU A 15 -8.55 -60.80 -59.28
N TYR A 16 -7.45 -60.90 -58.53
CA TYR A 16 -7.47 -61.26 -57.13
C TYR A 16 -8.27 -60.25 -56.31
N VAL A 17 -8.00 -58.96 -56.49
CA VAL A 17 -8.69 -57.90 -55.73
C VAL A 17 -10.18 -57.83 -56.13
N VAL A 18 -10.52 -57.93 -57.41
CA VAL A 18 -11.93 -57.95 -57.85
C VAL A 18 -12.67 -59.15 -57.26
N SER A 19 -12.06 -60.34 -57.29
CA SER A 19 -12.68 -61.54 -56.72
C SER A 19 -12.85 -61.41 -55.21
N SER A 20 -11.80 -60.96 -54.51
CA SER A 20 -11.86 -60.73 -53.07
C SER A 20 -12.90 -59.69 -52.67
N LEU A 21 -13.07 -58.62 -53.45
CA LEU A 21 -14.07 -57.59 -53.18
C LEU A 21 -15.50 -58.06 -53.45
N LEU A 22 -15.70 -58.96 -54.43
CA LEU A 22 -16.99 -59.57 -54.73
C LEU A 22 -17.41 -60.64 -53.71
N GLU A 23 -16.45 -61.25 -53.03
CA GLU A 23 -16.69 -62.23 -51.96
C GLU A 23 -17.06 -61.59 -50.62
N LEU A 24 -16.90 -60.26 -50.47
CA LEU A 24 -17.24 -59.57 -49.24
C LEU A 24 -18.76 -59.56 -48.99
N GLU A 25 -19.14 -59.90 -47.76
CA GLU A 25 -20.52 -59.76 -47.32
C GLU A 25 -20.91 -58.28 -47.20
N ARG A 26 -22.23 -57.99 -47.31
CA ARG A 26 -22.75 -56.61 -47.22
C ARG A 26 -22.30 -55.84 -45.98
N GLY A 27 -22.04 -56.54 -44.86
CA GLY A 27 -21.57 -55.94 -43.61
C GLY A 27 -20.09 -55.55 -43.60
N ASP A 28 -19.30 -56.07 -44.55
CA ASP A 28 -17.85 -55.88 -44.63
C ASP A 28 -17.40 -55.01 -45.80
N LEU A 29 -18.34 -54.49 -46.60
CA LEU A 29 -18.04 -53.66 -47.78
C LEU A 29 -17.25 -52.38 -47.42
N GLU A 30 -17.47 -51.78 -46.24
CA GLU A 30 -16.68 -50.63 -45.79
C GLU A 30 -15.18 -50.99 -45.61
N LYS A 31 -14.86 -52.22 -45.21
CA LYS A 31 -13.47 -52.69 -45.06
C LYS A 31 -12.78 -52.85 -46.42
N GLY A 32 -13.53 -53.20 -47.45
CA GLY A 32 -13.04 -53.32 -48.83
C GLY A 32 -12.85 -51.99 -49.55
N LEU A 33 -13.29 -50.86 -48.99
CA LEU A 33 -13.21 -49.56 -49.66
C LEU A 33 -11.76 -49.16 -49.99
N GLY A 34 -10.81 -49.46 -49.10
CA GLY A 34 -9.39 -49.18 -49.35
C GLY A 34 -8.84 -49.92 -50.57
N ASP A 35 -9.19 -51.20 -50.69
CA ASP A 35 -8.77 -52.06 -51.80
C ASP A 35 -9.46 -51.67 -53.12
N TYR A 36 -10.74 -51.30 -53.07
CA TYR A 36 -11.46 -50.76 -54.22
C TYR A 36 -10.85 -49.44 -54.74
N MET A 37 -10.51 -48.52 -53.83
CA MET A 37 -9.85 -47.25 -54.18
C MET A 37 -8.46 -47.48 -54.78
N ALA A 38 -7.74 -48.50 -54.32
CA ALA A 38 -6.45 -48.90 -54.88
C ALA A 38 -6.58 -49.63 -56.23
N LEU A 39 -7.72 -50.28 -56.49
CA LEU A 39 -8.02 -50.99 -57.74
C LEU A 39 -8.34 -50.04 -58.90
N LYS A 40 -9.10 -48.96 -58.67
CA LYS A 40 -9.44 -47.93 -59.68
C LYS A 40 -8.26 -47.51 -60.58
N PRO A 41 -7.14 -47.01 -60.05
CA PRO A 41 -6.00 -46.61 -60.89
C PRO A 41 -5.34 -47.80 -61.61
N LYS A 42 -5.41 -49.03 -61.05
CA LYS A 42 -4.89 -50.24 -61.71
C LYS A 42 -5.73 -50.61 -62.93
N MET A 43 -7.07 -50.52 -62.83
CA MET A 43 -7.99 -50.74 -63.94
C MET A 43 -7.75 -49.77 -65.09
N GLU A 44 -7.55 -48.48 -64.81
CA GLU A 44 -7.20 -47.49 -65.84
C GLU A 44 -5.90 -47.82 -66.58
N VAL A 45 -4.88 -48.30 -65.87
CA VAL A 45 -3.59 -48.70 -66.46
C VAL A 45 -3.76 -49.95 -67.32
N LEU A 46 -4.54 -50.93 -66.87
CA LEU A 46 -4.85 -52.14 -67.62
C LEU A 46 -5.63 -51.82 -68.90
N LEU A 47 -6.67 -50.97 -68.83
CA LEU A 47 -7.45 -50.51 -69.98
C LEU A 47 -6.57 -49.89 -71.07
N ARG A 48 -5.63 -49.03 -70.68
CA ARG A 48 -4.67 -48.40 -71.63
C ARG A 48 -3.76 -49.44 -72.28
N LYS A 49 -3.29 -50.43 -71.52
CA LYS A 49 -2.38 -51.49 -71.99
C LYS A 49 -3.10 -52.48 -72.92
N THR A 50 -4.30 -52.94 -72.56
CA THR A 50 -5.09 -53.87 -73.38
C THR A 50 -5.60 -53.20 -74.65
N SER A 51 -5.99 -51.93 -74.60
CA SER A 51 -6.31 -51.13 -75.80
C SER A 51 -5.14 -51.09 -76.81
N LYS A 52 -3.89 -51.01 -76.32
CA LYS A 52 -2.70 -51.07 -77.17
C LYS A 52 -2.49 -52.47 -77.76
N TYR A 53 -2.73 -53.53 -76.99
CA TYR A 53 -2.64 -54.91 -77.47
C TYR A 53 -3.71 -55.25 -78.50
N ARG A 54 -4.96 -54.80 -78.32
CA ARG A 54 -6.02 -54.92 -79.33
C ARG A 54 -5.61 -54.31 -80.68
N LYS A 55 -4.93 -53.16 -80.68
CA LYS A 55 -4.39 -52.53 -81.91
C LYS A 55 -3.35 -53.41 -82.61
N PHE A 56 -2.47 -54.09 -81.87
CA PHE A 56 -1.49 -55.01 -82.46
C PHE A 56 -2.12 -56.31 -82.97
N LEU A 57 -3.15 -56.82 -82.29
CA LEU A 57 -3.91 -58.00 -82.71
C LEU A 57 -4.73 -57.77 -83.99
N ALA A 58 -5.12 -56.52 -84.27
CA ALA A 58 -5.87 -56.15 -85.46
C ALA A 58 -5.03 -56.13 -86.76
N ILE A 59 -3.70 -56.21 -86.68
CA ILE A 59 -2.80 -56.21 -87.84
C ILE A 59 -2.84 -57.59 -88.52
N LYS A 60 -3.51 -57.68 -89.67
CA LYS A 60 -3.69 -58.92 -90.45
C LYS A 60 -2.58 -59.18 -91.49
N ASP A 61 -1.77 -58.17 -91.81
CA ASP A 61 -0.67 -58.28 -92.78
C ASP A 61 0.57 -58.94 -92.13
N PRO A 62 1.00 -60.13 -92.59
CA PRO A 62 2.15 -60.85 -92.03
C PRO A 62 3.45 -60.05 -92.08
N SER A 63 3.60 -59.14 -93.06
CA SER A 63 4.81 -58.32 -93.23
C SER A 63 4.91 -57.15 -92.24
N ARG A 64 3.77 -56.78 -91.63
CA ARG A 64 3.66 -55.70 -90.64
C ARG A 64 3.51 -56.22 -89.21
N GLN A 65 3.49 -57.55 -89.04
CA GLN A 65 3.34 -58.18 -87.74
C GLN A 65 4.70 -58.25 -87.03
N ILE A 66 4.81 -57.53 -85.91
CA ILE A 66 6.07 -57.39 -85.16
C ILE A 66 6.23 -58.52 -84.12
N TYR A 67 5.11 -59.13 -83.70
CA TYR A 67 5.09 -60.13 -82.64
C TYR A 67 4.88 -61.55 -83.19
N GLY A 68 5.65 -62.51 -82.67
CA GLY A 68 5.47 -63.92 -83.02
C GLY A 68 4.15 -64.51 -82.51
N PRO A 69 3.70 -65.65 -83.06
CA PRO A 69 2.39 -66.26 -82.75
C PRO A 69 2.12 -66.45 -81.26
N LYS A 70 3.11 -66.90 -80.48
CA LYS A 70 2.99 -67.08 -79.02
C LYS A 70 2.70 -65.78 -78.25
N MET A 71 3.26 -64.67 -78.71
CA MET A 71 3.04 -63.36 -78.06
C MET A 71 1.68 -62.78 -78.42
N LEU A 72 1.21 -63.01 -79.65
CA LEU A 72 -0.15 -62.64 -80.08
C LEU A 72 -1.22 -63.44 -79.33
N GLU A 73 -0.99 -64.73 -79.13
CA GLU A 73 -1.85 -65.57 -78.30
C GLU A 73 -1.92 -65.07 -76.87
N LYS A 74 -0.78 -64.74 -76.26
CA LYS A 74 -0.71 -64.15 -74.91
C LYS A 74 -1.42 -62.79 -74.82
N MET A 75 -1.26 -61.93 -75.83
CA MET A 75 -1.97 -60.65 -75.88
C MET A 75 -3.49 -60.85 -76.00
N ARG A 76 -3.93 -61.86 -76.75
CA ARG A 76 -5.35 -62.20 -76.90
C ARG A 76 -5.94 -62.69 -75.59
N ASP A 77 -5.24 -63.58 -74.90
CA ASP A 77 -5.62 -64.08 -73.55
C ASP A 77 -5.76 -62.92 -72.56
N MET A 78 -4.77 -62.03 -72.49
CA MET A 78 -4.81 -60.86 -71.61
C MET A 78 -5.96 -59.90 -71.91
N CYS A 79 -6.29 -59.66 -73.19
CA CYS A 79 -7.42 -58.82 -73.55
C CYS A 79 -8.74 -59.46 -73.15
N SER A 80 -8.89 -60.78 -73.32
CA SER A 80 -10.09 -61.51 -72.91
C SER A 80 -10.28 -61.48 -71.39
N ARG A 81 -9.25 -61.83 -70.63
CA ARG A 81 -9.28 -61.78 -69.16
C ARG A 81 -9.57 -60.39 -68.63
N PHE A 82 -9.01 -59.36 -69.26
CA PHE A 82 -9.32 -57.98 -68.90
C PHE A 82 -10.78 -57.63 -69.17
N GLU A 83 -11.37 -58.05 -70.29
CA GLU A 83 -12.80 -57.84 -70.56
C GLU A 83 -13.67 -58.41 -69.44
N ASP A 84 -13.37 -59.64 -68.99
CA ASP A 84 -14.11 -60.29 -67.90
C ASP A 84 -14.01 -59.54 -66.55
N ILE A 85 -12.85 -58.93 -66.25
CA ILE A 85 -12.62 -58.18 -65.00
C ILE A 85 -13.22 -56.78 -65.09
N ASP A 86 -13.10 -56.13 -66.25
CA ASP A 86 -13.66 -54.81 -66.53
C ASP A 86 -15.17 -54.83 -66.39
N GLU A 87 -15.83 -55.87 -66.93
CA GLU A 87 -17.28 -56.10 -66.73
C GLU A 87 -17.62 -56.25 -65.23
N LYS A 88 -16.89 -57.09 -64.50
CA LYS A 88 -17.10 -57.24 -63.04
C LYS A 88 -16.85 -55.94 -62.27
N PHE A 89 -15.86 -55.17 -62.68
CA PHE A 89 -15.49 -53.92 -62.03
C PHE A 89 -16.56 -52.84 -62.25
N GLU A 90 -16.95 -52.58 -63.50
CA GLU A 90 -17.92 -51.54 -63.87
C GLU A 90 -19.37 -51.93 -63.51
N GLU A 91 -19.76 -53.20 -63.72
CA GLU A 91 -21.16 -53.61 -63.55
C GLU A 91 -21.50 -54.10 -62.14
N GLN A 92 -20.52 -54.66 -61.41
CA GLN A 92 -20.78 -55.27 -60.09
C GLN A 92 -20.17 -54.47 -58.94
N LEU A 93 -18.89 -54.10 -59.03
CA LEU A 93 -18.20 -53.43 -57.92
C LEU A 93 -18.50 -51.92 -57.87
N GLN A 94 -18.46 -51.23 -59.00
CA GLN A 94 -18.61 -49.78 -59.04
C GLN A 94 -19.94 -49.27 -58.47
N PRO A 95 -21.12 -49.85 -58.80
CA PRO A 95 -22.39 -49.37 -58.24
C PRO A 95 -22.47 -49.51 -56.71
N ILE A 96 -21.78 -50.50 -56.15
CA ILE A 96 -21.73 -50.75 -54.71
C ILE A 96 -20.82 -49.73 -54.02
N TYR A 97 -19.59 -49.61 -54.52
CA TYR A 97 -18.56 -48.83 -53.85
C TYR A 97 -18.62 -47.32 -54.10
N GLU A 98 -19.29 -46.84 -55.16
CA GLU A 98 -19.51 -45.40 -55.35
C GLU A 98 -20.32 -44.77 -54.21
N ASN A 99 -21.37 -45.47 -53.74
CA ASN A 99 -22.17 -45.00 -52.61
C ASN A 99 -21.39 -45.02 -51.30
N ILE A 100 -20.61 -46.09 -51.08
CA ILE A 100 -19.78 -46.25 -49.87
C ILE A 100 -18.66 -45.21 -49.82
N GLU A 101 -18.00 -44.94 -50.96
CA GLU A 101 -16.99 -43.89 -51.08
C GLU A 101 -17.60 -42.50 -50.79
N ALA A 102 -18.77 -42.21 -51.36
CA ALA A 102 -19.46 -40.94 -51.14
C ALA A 102 -19.85 -40.75 -49.67
N GLU A 103 -20.35 -41.81 -49.01
CA GLU A 103 -20.71 -41.77 -47.60
C GLU A 103 -19.47 -41.62 -46.69
N HIS A 104 -18.40 -42.37 -46.96
CA HIS A 104 -17.13 -42.24 -46.23
C HIS A 104 -16.55 -40.82 -46.35
N LYS A 105 -16.61 -40.23 -47.55
CA LYS A 105 -16.16 -38.86 -47.78
C LYS A 105 -17.01 -37.82 -47.03
N ARG A 106 -18.33 -38.02 -46.95
CA ARG A 106 -19.23 -37.17 -46.14
C ARG A 106 -18.90 -37.25 -44.66
N ARG A 107 -18.75 -38.47 -44.11
CA ARG A 107 -18.40 -38.67 -42.69
C ARG A 107 -17.09 -37.96 -42.32
N LEU A 108 -16.06 -38.06 -43.17
CA LEU A 108 -14.79 -37.34 -42.96
C LEU A 108 -14.96 -35.81 -42.96
N GLN A 109 -15.78 -35.27 -43.86
CA GLN A 109 -16.04 -33.84 -43.92
C GLN A 109 -16.83 -33.33 -42.70
N GLU A 110 -17.82 -34.10 -42.25
CA GLU A 110 -18.59 -33.80 -41.04
C GLU A 110 -17.70 -33.80 -39.79
N MET A 111 -16.80 -34.77 -39.67
CA MET A 111 -15.83 -34.82 -38.58
C MET A 111 -14.88 -33.61 -38.58
N ASP A 112 -14.33 -33.21 -39.74
CA ASP A 112 -13.46 -32.03 -39.83
C ASP A 112 -14.21 -30.74 -39.47
N LEU A 113 -15.46 -30.60 -39.92
CA LEU A 113 -16.31 -29.45 -39.59
C LEU A 113 -16.62 -29.39 -38.09
N GLU A 114 -16.95 -30.52 -37.47
CA GLU A 114 -17.24 -30.56 -36.04
C GLU A 114 -15.98 -30.28 -35.20
N GLU A 115 -14.82 -30.79 -35.61
CA GLU A 115 -13.56 -30.50 -34.93
C GLU A 115 -13.19 -29.01 -35.01
N ARG A 116 -13.36 -28.38 -36.19
CA ARG A 116 -13.18 -26.93 -36.33
C ARG A 116 -14.13 -26.14 -35.44
N ARG A 117 -15.41 -26.53 -35.40
CA ARG A 117 -16.41 -25.86 -34.54
C ARG A 117 -16.03 -25.97 -33.06
N ARG A 118 -15.60 -27.15 -32.59
CA ARG A 118 -15.13 -27.34 -31.21
C ARG A 118 -13.93 -26.46 -30.89
N ARG A 119 -12.95 -26.37 -31.79
CA ARG A 119 -11.77 -25.51 -31.60
C ARG A 119 -12.14 -24.03 -31.54
N GLU A 120 -13.08 -23.58 -32.38
CA GLU A 120 -13.57 -22.20 -32.33
C GLU A 120 -14.34 -21.90 -31.04
N GLU A 121 -15.23 -22.80 -30.60
CA GLU A 121 -15.95 -22.66 -29.32
C GLU A 121 -14.99 -22.62 -28.13
N GLU A 122 -13.97 -23.47 -28.11
CA GLU A 122 -12.96 -23.48 -27.05
C GLU A 122 -12.11 -22.20 -27.05
N PHE A 123 -11.72 -21.72 -28.24
CA PHE A 123 -10.99 -20.46 -28.38
C PHE A 123 -11.83 -19.28 -27.86
N GLN A 124 -13.11 -19.20 -28.23
CA GLN A 124 -14.02 -18.15 -27.77
C GLN A 124 -14.19 -18.17 -26.24
N ARG A 125 -14.30 -19.36 -25.63
CA ARG A 125 -14.35 -19.48 -24.16
C ARG A 125 -13.08 -18.94 -23.50
N ARG A 126 -11.90 -19.35 -23.97
CA ARG A 126 -10.62 -18.86 -23.42
C ARG A 126 -10.46 -17.35 -23.54
N VAL A 127 -10.91 -16.77 -24.65
CA VAL A 127 -10.89 -15.32 -24.85
C VAL A 127 -11.81 -14.61 -23.85
N GLN A 128 -13.04 -15.12 -23.67
CA GLN A 128 -13.99 -14.54 -22.70
C GLN A 128 -13.47 -14.65 -21.26
N GLU A 129 -12.90 -15.80 -20.88
CA GLU A 129 -12.28 -16.00 -19.56
C GLU A 129 -11.12 -15.01 -19.34
N GLY A 130 -10.23 -14.86 -20.33
CA GLY A 130 -9.12 -13.90 -20.24
C GLY A 130 -9.58 -12.44 -20.12
N ILE A 131 -10.65 -12.05 -20.81
CA ILE A 131 -11.24 -10.71 -20.68
C ILE A 131 -11.83 -10.51 -19.27
N GLN A 132 -12.55 -11.50 -18.74
CA GLN A 132 -13.12 -11.41 -17.39
C GLN A 132 -12.03 -11.35 -16.31
N GLU A 133 -10.98 -12.14 -16.43
CA GLU A 133 -9.85 -12.15 -15.50
C GLU A 133 -9.15 -10.79 -15.49
N THR A 134 -8.85 -10.24 -16.67
CA THR A 134 -8.24 -8.91 -16.81
C THR A 134 -9.12 -7.82 -16.20
N TYR A 135 -10.44 -7.88 -16.42
CA TYR A 135 -11.39 -6.93 -15.83
C TYR A 135 -11.43 -7.01 -14.30
N LEU A 136 -11.44 -8.22 -13.73
CA LEU A 136 -11.42 -8.43 -12.28
C LEU A 136 -10.11 -7.96 -11.65
N GLU A 137 -8.98 -8.20 -12.33
CA GLU A 137 -7.67 -7.74 -11.86
C GLU A 137 -7.59 -6.21 -11.85
N GLU A 138 -8.01 -5.55 -12.92
CA GLU A 138 -8.00 -4.08 -13.01
C GLU A 138 -8.97 -3.45 -11.99
N LYS A 139 -10.13 -4.07 -11.76
CA LYS A 139 -11.07 -3.63 -10.71
C LYS A 139 -10.44 -3.72 -9.32
N ARG A 140 -9.79 -4.84 -8.99
CA ARG A 140 -9.06 -5.01 -7.71
C ARG A 140 -7.92 -4.00 -7.58
N ARG A 141 -7.22 -3.70 -8.67
CA ARG A 141 -6.15 -2.69 -8.68
C ARG A 141 -6.69 -1.30 -8.37
N LEU A 142 -7.82 -0.92 -8.97
CA LEU A 142 -8.50 0.34 -8.71
C LEU A 142 -9.02 0.44 -7.27
N GLU A 143 -9.59 -0.62 -6.73
CA GLU A 143 -10.04 -0.68 -5.32
C GLU A 143 -8.87 -0.48 -4.36
N ARG A 144 -7.73 -1.19 -4.55
CA ARG A 144 -6.53 -0.99 -3.73
C ARG A 144 -5.96 0.43 -3.83
N LEU A 145 -6.04 1.05 -5.00
CA LEU A 145 -5.61 2.45 -5.20
C LEU A 145 -6.50 3.42 -4.40
N ARG A 146 -7.82 3.22 -4.42
CA ARG A 146 -8.77 4.02 -3.63
C ARG A 146 -8.55 3.84 -2.14
N GLU A 147 -8.38 2.60 -1.66
CA GLU A 147 -8.10 2.32 -0.24
C GLU A 147 -6.81 3.00 0.22
N ARG A 148 -5.75 2.98 -0.59
CA ARG A 148 -4.49 3.68 -0.29
C ARG A 148 -4.68 5.19 -0.20
N GLN A 149 -5.40 5.79 -1.16
CA GLN A 149 -5.68 7.22 -1.16
C GLN A 149 -6.53 7.64 0.05
N GLU A 150 -7.53 6.84 0.43
CA GLU A 150 -8.33 7.11 1.62
C GLU A 150 -7.51 6.96 2.91
N ALA A 151 -6.66 5.94 3.00
CA ALA A 151 -5.78 5.75 4.15
C ALA A 151 -4.76 6.90 4.30
N GLU A 152 -4.20 7.38 3.19
CA GLU A 152 -3.29 8.53 3.17
C GLU A 152 -4.02 9.80 3.58
N ARG A 153 -5.23 10.05 3.06
CA ARG A 153 -6.05 11.20 3.46
C ARG A 153 -6.36 11.19 4.96
N ARG A 154 -6.74 10.03 5.52
CA ARG A 154 -6.99 9.89 6.97
C ARG A 154 -5.74 10.18 7.81
N ARG A 155 -4.56 9.72 7.37
CA ARG A 155 -3.29 10.01 8.05
C ARG A 155 -2.96 11.50 8.03
N LEU A 156 -3.19 12.16 6.89
CA LEU A 156 -2.98 13.61 6.77
C LEU A 156 -3.94 14.38 7.70
N GLU A 157 -5.22 14.03 7.69
CA GLU A 157 -6.24 14.63 8.57
C GLU A 157 -5.92 14.43 10.06
N GLU A 158 -5.40 13.26 10.45
CA GLU A 158 -4.98 12.97 11.81
C GLU A 158 -3.74 13.78 12.23
N LEU A 159 -2.75 13.89 11.33
CA LEU A 159 -1.56 14.70 11.56
C LEU A 159 -1.91 16.19 11.70
N ASP A 160 -2.80 16.69 10.85
CA ASP A 160 -3.27 18.07 10.92
C ASP A 160 -4.02 18.35 12.24
N ARG A 161 -4.85 17.41 12.72
CA ARG A 161 -5.51 17.52 14.02
C ARG A 161 -4.52 17.56 15.17
N LEU A 162 -3.49 16.70 15.15
CA LEU A 162 -2.45 16.70 16.18
C LEU A 162 -1.65 18.01 16.18
N ASN A 163 -1.28 18.50 14.99
CA ASN A 163 -0.59 19.78 14.84
C ASN A 163 -1.44 20.96 15.32
N GLN A 164 -2.74 20.95 15.00
CA GLN A 164 -3.66 21.97 15.47
C GLN A 164 -3.81 21.93 17.00
N HIS A 165 -3.96 20.75 17.58
CA HIS A 165 -4.06 20.60 19.03
C HIS A 165 -2.78 21.06 19.75
N GLU A 166 -1.61 20.72 19.21
CA GLU A 166 -0.33 21.15 19.74
C GLU A 166 -0.16 22.67 19.64
N LYS A 167 -0.57 23.26 18.51
CA LYS A 167 -0.56 24.72 18.32
C LYS A 167 -1.47 25.42 19.31
N GLU A 168 -2.71 24.93 19.49
CA GLU A 168 -3.65 25.48 20.47
C GLU A 168 -3.11 25.38 21.90
N ARG A 169 -2.44 24.26 22.23
CA ARG A 169 -1.77 24.08 23.52
C ARG A 169 -0.65 25.10 23.74
N LEU A 170 0.21 25.32 22.74
CA LEU A 170 1.29 26.30 22.80
C LEU A 170 0.76 27.73 22.89
N ASP A 171 -0.28 28.06 22.12
CA ASP A 171 -0.92 29.38 22.17
C ASP A 171 -1.53 29.67 23.55
N GLU A 172 -2.15 28.66 24.19
CA GLU A 172 -2.69 28.79 25.55
C GLU A 172 -1.58 29.00 26.60
N VAL A 173 -0.49 28.24 26.52
CA VAL A 173 0.68 28.44 27.40
C VAL A 173 1.26 29.85 27.22
N ASN A 174 1.43 30.30 25.97
CA ASN A 174 1.97 31.63 25.68
C ASN A 174 1.08 32.76 26.21
N ARG A 175 -0.25 32.64 26.08
CA ARG A 175 -1.19 33.63 26.65
C ARG A 175 -1.12 33.70 28.16
N ARG A 176 -1.00 32.54 28.82
CA ARG A 176 -0.86 32.46 30.28
C ARG A 176 0.42 33.12 30.74
N VAL A 177 1.54 32.76 30.12
CA VAL A 177 2.86 33.32 30.41
C VAL A 177 2.86 34.85 30.20
N ALA A 178 2.27 35.34 29.12
CA ALA A 178 2.13 36.79 28.87
C ALA A 178 1.33 37.49 29.98
N THR A 179 0.21 36.89 30.40
CA THR A 179 -0.63 37.44 31.49
C THR A 179 0.15 37.52 32.82
N MET A 180 0.96 36.51 33.12
CA MET A 180 1.79 36.49 34.33
C MET A 180 2.87 37.57 34.28
N ALA A 181 3.57 37.69 33.14
CA ALA A 181 4.60 38.70 32.94
C ALA A 181 4.03 40.12 33.01
N GLU A 182 2.86 40.37 32.41
CA GLU A 182 2.16 41.65 32.50
C GLU A 182 1.75 42.00 33.93
N PHE A 183 1.27 41.02 34.71
CA PHE A 183 0.95 41.23 36.12
C PHE A 183 2.17 41.59 36.96
N ILE A 184 3.31 40.93 36.74
CA ILE A 184 4.56 41.27 37.44
C ILE A 184 5.02 42.69 37.07
N ARG A 185 4.96 43.06 35.78
CA ARG A 185 5.30 44.43 35.33
C ARG A 185 4.32 45.49 35.87
N SER A 186 3.05 45.14 36.08
CA SER A 186 2.08 46.07 36.68
C SER A 186 2.28 46.25 38.19
N LEU A 187 2.87 45.26 38.88
CA LEU A 187 3.37 45.43 40.25
C LEU A 187 4.59 46.37 40.28
N GLU A 188 5.52 46.25 39.33
CA GLU A 188 6.70 47.14 39.20
C GLU A 188 6.33 48.62 39.03
N THR A 189 5.24 48.89 38.32
CA THR A 189 4.75 50.25 38.05
C THR A 189 3.74 50.76 39.09
N GLY A 190 3.42 49.96 40.11
CA GLY A 190 2.42 50.28 41.13
C GLY A 190 0.96 50.21 40.66
N GLY A 191 0.71 49.88 39.38
CA GLY A 191 -0.63 49.80 38.81
C GLY A 191 -1.51 48.73 39.47
N ALA A 192 -0.95 47.55 39.76
CA ALA A 192 -1.65 46.48 40.47
C ALA A 192 -1.87 46.77 41.97
N LEU A 193 -1.08 47.68 42.55
CA LEU A 193 -1.21 48.08 43.96
C LEU A 193 -2.34 49.10 44.17
N GLY A 194 -2.76 49.80 43.11
CA GLY A 194 -3.89 50.73 43.13
C GLY A 194 -5.22 50.08 43.53
N GLU A 195 -5.39 48.77 43.28
CA GLU A 195 -6.57 47.99 43.71
C GLU A 195 -6.66 47.80 45.23
N PHE A 196 -5.58 48.09 45.97
CA PHE A 196 -5.47 47.91 47.42
C PHE A 196 -5.27 49.24 48.17
N ALA A 197 -5.29 50.37 47.47
CA ALA A 197 -5.08 51.71 48.04
C ALA A 197 -6.11 52.06 49.14
N ASP A 198 -7.33 51.51 49.03
CA ASP A 198 -8.44 51.75 49.96
C ASP A 198 -8.47 50.79 51.17
N THR A 199 -7.50 49.88 51.29
CA THR A 199 -7.43 48.95 52.43
C THR A 199 -6.63 49.57 53.59
N ASP A 200 -7.22 49.62 54.79
CA ASP A 200 -6.61 50.14 56.05
C ASP A 200 -5.26 49.49 56.42
N VAL A 201 -4.93 48.35 55.83
CA VAL A 201 -3.66 47.63 56.00
C VAL A 201 -2.54 48.30 55.21
N TYR A 202 -2.84 48.86 54.03
CA TYR A 202 -1.87 49.45 53.11
C TYR A 202 -1.31 50.80 53.63
N SER A 203 -2.12 51.53 54.41
CA SER A 203 -1.77 52.83 54.99
C SER A 203 -0.93 52.76 56.28
N LYS A 204 -0.80 51.57 56.90
CA LYS A 204 -0.17 51.39 58.24
C LYS A 204 1.17 50.66 58.26
N VAL A 205 1.59 50.07 57.13
CA VAL A 205 2.89 49.40 57.02
C VAL A 205 3.89 50.42 56.44
N ASP A 206 5.10 50.55 56.98
CA ASP A 206 6.08 51.53 56.46
C ASP A 206 7.09 50.91 55.46
N MET A 207 7.12 49.58 55.33
CA MET A 207 7.98 48.87 54.39
C MET A 207 7.19 48.40 53.15
N GLU A 208 7.52 48.92 51.97
CA GLU A 208 6.89 48.55 50.69
C GLU A 208 6.94 47.04 50.42
N ASP A 209 8.04 46.36 50.78
CA ASP A 209 8.22 44.92 50.55
C ASP A 209 7.27 44.05 51.41
N LEU A 210 7.04 44.44 52.67
CA LEU A 210 6.07 43.78 53.56
C LEU A 210 4.62 44.05 53.16
N LYS A 211 4.33 45.22 52.56
CA LYS A 211 3.02 45.48 51.96
C LYS A 211 2.73 44.54 50.81
N ILE A 212 3.72 44.30 49.96
CA ILE A 212 3.57 43.44 48.78
C ILE A 212 3.40 41.97 49.21
N VAL A 213 4.12 41.50 50.23
CA VAL A 213 3.89 40.16 50.81
C VAL A 213 2.48 40.06 51.40
N GLY A 214 2.03 41.07 52.14
CA GLY A 214 0.65 41.14 52.65
C GLY A 214 -0.41 41.14 51.55
N ILE A 215 -0.17 41.83 50.43
CA ILE A 215 -1.05 41.84 49.25
C ILE A 215 -1.05 40.49 48.54
N GLY A 216 0.10 39.82 48.46
CA GLY A 216 0.18 38.46 47.95
C GLY A 216 -0.69 37.50 48.75
N ILE A 217 -0.67 37.60 50.08
CA ILE A 217 -1.53 36.82 50.98
C ILE A 217 -3.01 37.16 50.76
N LEU A 218 -3.36 38.45 50.72
CA LEU A 218 -4.74 38.89 50.48
C LEU A 218 -5.27 38.43 49.10
N LEU A 219 -4.42 38.45 48.08
CA LEU A 219 -4.75 37.97 46.74
C LEU A 219 -4.98 36.45 46.72
N LEU A 220 -4.13 35.68 47.41
CA LEU A 220 -4.32 34.22 47.53
C LEU A 220 -5.63 33.90 48.27
N LEU A 221 -5.92 34.63 49.37
CA LEU A 221 -7.17 34.45 50.14
C LEU A 221 -8.42 34.87 49.34
N ARG A 222 -8.32 35.91 48.49
CA ARG A 222 -9.41 36.37 47.61
C ARG A 222 -9.68 35.44 46.43
N GLN A 223 -8.72 34.61 46.03
CA GLN A 223 -8.86 33.67 44.92
C GLN A 223 -9.59 32.36 45.31
N GLU A 224 -10.18 32.29 46.51
CA GLU A 224 -10.84 31.08 47.07
C GLU A 224 -9.94 29.83 47.01
N SER A 225 -8.62 30.01 46.98
CA SER A 225 -7.68 28.90 47.03
C SER A 225 -7.88 28.10 48.31
N GLU A 226 -7.85 26.77 48.21
CA GLU A 226 -7.81 25.93 49.40
C GLU A 226 -6.60 26.32 50.24
N LEU A 227 -6.73 26.36 51.57
CA LEU A 227 -5.61 26.64 52.49
C LEU A 227 -4.38 25.78 52.17
N LYS A 228 -4.59 24.57 51.66
CA LYS A 228 -3.54 23.66 51.18
C LYS A 228 -2.71 24.23 50.03
N GLU A 229 -3.32 24.88 49.05
CA GLU A 229 -2.61 25.52 47.92
C GLU A 229 -1.75 26.69 48.41
N PHE A 230 -2.28 27.45 49.37
CA PHE A 230 -1.56 28.53 50.02
C PHE A 230 -0.31 28.03 50.76
N TYR A 231 -0.43 26.98 51.58
CA TYR A 231 0.73 26.35 52.25
C TYR A 231 1.74 25.79 51.27
N THR A 232 1.27 25.20 50.17
CA THR A 232 2.14 24.67 49.13
C THR A 232 2.95 25.80 48.49
N CYS A 233 2.34 26.96 48.24
CA CYS A 233 3.02 28.13 47.71
C CYS A 233 4.08 28.68 48.69
N LEU A 234 3.71 28.89 49.97
CA LEU A 234 4.66 29.38 50.98
C LEU A 234 5.81 28.39 51.22
N GLY A 235 5.53 27.09 51.26
CA GLY A 235 6.54 26.04 51.41
C GLY A 235 7.53 26.06 50.25
N LEU A 236 7.06 26.16 49.01
CA LEU A 236 7.92 26.20 47.82
C LEU A 236 8.74 27.49 47.72
N ILE A 237 8.20 28.63 48.14
CA ILE A 237 8.96 29.88 48.26
C ILE A 237 10.05 29.75 49.33
N SER A 238 9.72 29.15 50.48
CA SER A 238 10.67 28.90 51.56
C SER A 238 11.80 27.96 51.13
N ASP A 239 11.46 26.87 50.44
CA ASP A 239 12.43 25.91 49.88
C ASP A 239 13.36 26.56 48.86
N LEU A 240 12.81 27.47 48.03
CA LEU A 240 13.58 28.24 47.06
C LEU A 240 14.58 29.18 47.77
N LEU A 241 14.12 29.92 48.78
CA LEU A 241 14.99 30.80 49.57
C LEU A 241 16.08 30.02 50.33
N VAL A 242 15.76 28.85 50.88
CA VAL A 242 16.75 27.96 51.51
C VAL A 242 17.78 27.48 50.49
N SER A 243 17.34 27.13 49.28
CA SER A 243 18.24 26.71 48.20
C SER A 243 19.17 27.84 47.76
N ILE A 244 18.68 29.08 47.68
CA ILE A 244 19.50 30.26 47.38
C ILE A 244 20.50 30.54 48.52
N LEU A 245 20.08 30.44 49.78
CA LEU A 245 21.00 30.67 50.93
C LEU A 245 22.06 29.58 51.06
N ARG A 246 21.75 28.36 50.66
CA ARG A 246 22.70 27.24 50.67
C ARG A 246 23.83 27.43 49.66
N ASP A 247 23.51 28.01 48.50
CA ASP A 247 24.49 28.32 47.46
C ASP A 247 24.19 29.68 46.81
N PRO A 248 24.58 30.78 47.48
CA PRO A 248 24.22 32.12 47.03
C PRO A 248 24.89 32.48 45.70
N SER A 249 26.07 31.93 45.40
CA SER A 249 26.78 32.18 44.13
C SER A 249 26.04 31.65 42.91
N GLU A 250 25.18 30.66 43.08
CA GLU A 250 24.53 29.95 41.98
C GLU A 250 23.25 30.66 41.51
N ILE A 251 23.36 31.36 40.37
CA ILE A 251 22.27 32.17 39.79
C ILE A 251 21.04 31.33 39.41
N LYS A 252 21.21 30.03 39.13
CA LYS A 252 20.10 29.13 38.75
C LYS A 252 19.04 28.99 39.85
N TYR A 253 19.44 29.07 41.12
CA TYR A 253 18.50 29.04 42.25
C TYR A 253 17.75 30.35 42.41
N ARG A 254 18.29 31.45 41.87
CA ARG A 254 17.67 32.77 41.85
C ARG A 254 16.78 33.00 40.61
N LEU A 255 16.66 32.01 39.72
CA LEU A 255 15.95 32.12 38.44
C LEU A 255 14.74 31.18 38.41
N VAL A 256 13.57 31.72 38.07
CA VAL A 256 12.34 30.93 37.91
C VAL A 256 11.79 31.12 36.50
N ARG A 257 11.61 30.00 35.80
CA ARG A 257 11.04 29.97 34.46
C ARG A 257 9.52 29.94 34.52
N LEU A 258 8.86 30.94 33.95
CA LEU A 258 7.40 31.06 33.95
C LEU A 258 6.74 30.03 33.00
N ASN A 259 7.44 29.64 31.92
CA ASN A 259 7.02 28.61 30.98
C ASN A 259 7.11 27.18 31.55
N ASN A 260 7.45 27.01 32.82
CA ASN A 260 7.53 25.68 33.44
C ASN A 260 6.14 25.18 33.88
N ASP A 261 5.66 24.11 33.25
CA ASP A 261 4.37 23.47 33.59
C ASP A 261 4.23 23.10 35.07
N ASN A 262 5.32 22.67 35.73
CA ASN A 262 5.28 22.32 37.15
C ASN A 262 5.15 23.57 38.03
N PHE A 263 5.81 24.67 37.66
CA PHE A 263 5.63 25.95 38.34
C PHE A 263 4.18 26.42 38.23
N PHE A 264 3.63 26.37 37.01
CA PHE A 264 2.25 26.75 36.74
C PHE A 264 1.24 25.90 37.53
N ARG A 265 1.35 24.57 37.46
CA ARG A 265 0.41 23.65 38.14
C ARG A 265 0.49 23.72 39.66
N SER A 266 1.61 24.16 40.21
CA SER A 266 1.79 24.24 41.66
C SER A 266 1.15 25.50 42.24
N PHE A 267 1.50 26.67 41.71
CA PHE A 267 0.97 27.95 42.19
C PHE A 267 1.21 29.14 41.24
N GLY A 268 1.96 28.96 40.14
CA GLY A 268 2.34 30.04 39.22
C GLY A 268 1.15 30.66 38.49
N ASP A 269 0.00 29.98 38.45
CA ASP A 269 -1.26 30.52 37.94
C ASP A 269 -1.94 31.53 38.89
N LYS A 270 -1.49 31.62 40.15
CA LYS A 270 -2.08 32.50 41.17
C LYS A 270 -1.40 33.86 41.20
N ARG A 271 -2.21 34.92 41.10
CA ARG A 271 -1.72 36.31 41.19
C ARG A 271 -1.05 36.59 42.53
N GLY A 272 -1.61 36.05 43.61
CA GLY A 272 -1.04 36.25 44.93
C GLY A 272 0.34 35.61 45.10
N ALA A 273 0.58 34.45 44.46
CA ALA A 273 1.91 33.86 44.44
C ALA A 273 2.92 34.73 43.69
N LEU A 274 2.57 35.24 42.51
CA LEU A 274 3.42 36.17 41.76
C LEU A 274 3.73 37.45 42.55
N ALA A 275 2.75 37.96 43.31
CA ALA A 275 2.96 39.08 44.21
C ALA A 275 3.90 38.75 45.38
N LEU A 276 3.84 37.53 45.94
CA LEU A 276 4.81 37.07 46.95
C LEU A 276 6.24 37.03 46.38
N PHE A 277 6.43 36.45 45.18
CA PHE A 277 7.71 36.47 44.49
C PHE A 277 8.22 37.90 44.29
N PHE A 278 7.34 38.79 43.83
CA PHE A 278 7.67 40.20 43.65
C PHE A 278 8.06 40.88 44.98
N GLY A 279 7.35 40.61 46.07
CA GLY A 279 7.62 41.18 47.40
C GLY A 279 8.95 40.73 48.01
N ILE A 280 9.43 39.55 47.61
CA ILE A 280 10.72 38.99 48.01
C ILE A 280 11.86 39.50 47.09
N GLY A 281 11.56 40.34 46.10
CA GLY A 281 12.56 40.97 45.25
C GLY A 281 12.73 40.32 43.86
N PHE A 282 11.93 39.31 43.50
CA PHE A 282 11.95 38.79 42.14
C PHE A 282 11.40 39.84 41.16
N ARG A 283 12.05 39.97 40.02
CA ARG A 283 11.67 40.91 38.96
C ARG A 283 11.60 40.21 37.61
N ALA A 284 10.77 40.72 36.71
CA ALA A 284 10.70 40.18 35.35
C ALA A 284 11.99 40.54 34.59
N ILE A 285 12.54 39.57 33.87
CA ILE A 285 13.75 39.79 33.06
C ILE A 285 13.36 40.52 31.77
N LYS A 286 14.18 41.49 31.36
CA LYS A 286 13.98 42.18 30.08
C LYS A 286 14.27 41.26 28.91
N THR A 287 13.61 41.50 27.77
CA THR A 287 13.75 40.64 26.58
C THR A 287 15.21 40.45 26.15
N GLU A 288 16.02 41.49 26.28
CA GLU A 288 17.44 41.49 25.88
C GLU A 288 18.32 40.60 26.79
N GLU A 289 17.91 40.42 28.05
CA GLU A 289 18.65 39.67 29.07
C GLU A 289 18.31 38.17 29.06
N ARG A 290 17.18 37.76 28.44
CA ARG A 290 16.73 36.34 28.41
C ARG A 290 17.76 35.39 27.82
N ARG A 291 18.48 35.85 26.79
CA ARG A 291 19.49 35.06 26.09
C ARG A 291 20.66 34.68 27.00
N GLU A 292 21.10 35.60 27.86
CA GLU A 292 22.17 35.38 28.82
C GLU A 292 21.77 34.27 29.82
N TYR A 293 20.55 34.33 30.35
CA TYR A 293 20.04 33.32 31.28
C TYR A 293 19.80 31.96 30.62
N TYR A 294 19.33 31.96 29.37
CA TYR A 294 19.23 30.74 28.57
C TYR A 294 20.61 30.08 28.37
N GLU A 295 21.64 30.85 28.07
CA GLU A 295 23.02 30.35 27.91
C GLU A 295 23.57 29.78 29.24
N ILE A 296 23.32 30.45 30.37
CA ILE A 296 23.70 29.96 31.70
C ILE A 296 23.03 28.60 31.97
N LEU A 297 21.72 28.48 31.79
CA LEU A 297 20.96 27.24 32.05
C LEU A 297 21.32 26.10 31.09
N THR A 298 21.72 26.39 29.85
CA THR A 298 22.11 25.38 28.86
C THR A 298 23.55 24.92 28.99
N SER A 299 24.41 25.73 29.60
CA SER A 299 25.83 25.41 29.83
C SER A 299 26.07 24.40 30.96
N GLU A 300 25.08 24.16 31.83
CA GLU A 300 25.19 23.19 32.92
C GLU A 300 25.00 21.74 32.45
N THR A 301 25.99 20.91 32.78
CA THR A 301 26.04 19.50 32.39
C THR A 301 24.99 18.63 33.11
N ASP A 302 24.48 19.07 34.26
CA ASP A 302 23.49 18.35 35.07
C ASP A 302 22.03 18.57 34.61
N LEU A 303 21.78 19.55 33.73
CA LEU A 303 20.43 19.88 33.23
C LEU A 303 20.06 19.14 31.92
N GLN A 304 20.93 18.24 31.43
CA GLN A 304 20.81 17.55 30.13
C GLN A 304 19.47 16.82 29.88
N LEU A 305 18.71 16.50 30.93
CA LEU A 305 17.38 15.88 30.82
C LEU A 305 16.23 16.87 30.48
N ASN A 306 16.45 18.18 30.57
CA ASN A 306 15.42 19.21 30.32
C ASN A 306 15.80 20.24 29.23
N ILE A 307 17.00 20.16 28.64
CA ILE A 307 17.50 21.11 27.62
C ILE A 307 16.58 21.13 26.38
N SER A 308 16.00 20.00 25.99
CA SER A 308 15.08 19.93 24.84
C SER A 308 13.76 20.69 25.03
N ARG A 309 13.52 21.26 26.21
CA ARG A 309 12.33 22.06 26.56
C ARG A 309 12.66 23.51 26.93
N LEU A 310 13.91 23.94 26.86
CA LEU A 310 14.31 25.33 27.08
C LEU A 310 14.17 26.09 25.76
N ASN A 311 13.56 27.27 25.80
CA ASN A 311 13.49 28.19 24.66
C ASN A 311 14.19 29.50 25.01
N SER A 312 14.91 30.09 24.05
CA SER A 312 15.51 31.42 24.21
C SER A 312 14.48 32.52 24.44
N ASP A 313 13.23 32.27 24.04
CA ASP A 313 12.11 33.20 24.19
C ASP A 313 11.31 32.99 25.48
N ASP A 314 11.67 32.01 26.32
CA ASP A 314 11.02 31.74 27.60
C ASP A 314 11.03 33.00 28.49
N GLU A 315 9.96 33.20 29.25
CA GLU A 315 9.87 34.27 30.25
C GLU A 315 10.44 33.78 31.59
N TYR A 316 11.18 34.66 32.24
CA TYR A 316 11.85 34.38 33.50
C TYR A 316 11.63 35.51 34.50
N ILE A 317 11.59 35.15 35.79
CA ILE A 317 11.79 36.08 36.89
C ILE A 317 13.11 35.76 37.60
N VAL A 318 13.80 36.80 38.05
CA VAL A 318 15.10 36.67 38.71
C VAL A 318 15.16 37.49 39.98
N LEU A 319 15.81 36.95 41.00
CA LEU A 319 16.16 37.64 42.24
C LEU A 319 17.60 38.13 42.17
N ARG A 320 17.78 39.41 41.80
CA ARG A 320 19.11 40.06 41.73
C ARG A 320 19.51 40.71 43.06
N GLU A 321 18.57 41.41 43.68
CA GLU A 321 18.74 42.12 44.94
C GLU A 321 17.56 41.80 45.86
N PRO A 322 17.75 41.74 47.18
CA PRO A 322 18.99 41.96 47.93
C PRO A 322 19.97 40.79 47.77
N ASP A 323 21.27 41.05 47.62
CA ASP A 323 22.25 39.96 47.58
C ASP A 323 22.31 39.22 48.94
N PRO A 324 22.12 37.89 48.99
CA PRO A 324 22.15 37.09 50.22
C PRO A 324 23.49 37.14 50.96
N ILE A 325 24.60 37.42 50.28
CA ILE A 325 25.92 37.56 50.89
C ILE A 325 26.01 38.91 51.62
N ASP A 326 25.57 39.99 50.97
CA ASP A 326 25.71 41.34 51.50
C ASP A 326 24.62 41.71 52.52
N LYS A 327 23.43 41.11 52.40
CA LYS A 327 22.23 41.45 53.19
C LYS A 327 21.65 40.22 53.88
N PHE A 328 22.49 39.37 54.46
CA PHE A 328 22.08 38.12 55.13
C PHE A 328 20.96 38.31 56.17
N GLU A 329 21.06 39.32 57.04
CA GLU A 329 20.05 39.60 58.08
C GLU A 329 18.65 39.89 57.49
N LEU A 330 18.58 40.51 56.31
CA LEU A 330 17.31 40.77 55.61
C LEU A 330 16.68 39.47 55.12
N TRP A 331 17.50 38.55 54.61
CA TRP A 331 17.06 37.23 54.16
C TRP A 331 16.57 36.35 55.31
N VAL A 332 17.25 36.39 56.46
CA VAL A 332 16.80 35.71 57.68
C VAL A 332 15.44 36.28 58.13
N SER A 333 15.30 37.60 58.17
CA SER A 333 14.03 38.26 58.49
C SER A 333 12.90 37.85 57.54
N TRP A 334 13.16 37.72 56.24
CA TRP A 334 12.16 37.22 55.28
C TRP A 334 11.72 35.79 55.59
N MET A 335 12.66 34.90 55.88
CA MET A 335 12.35 33.51 56.25
C MET A 335 11.55 33.43 57.55
N GLU A 336 11.92 34.21 58.57
CA GLU A 336 11.20 34.28 59.85
C GLU A 336 9.78 34.84 59.67
N ASN A 337 9.61 35.87 58.84
CA ASN A 337 8.30 36.45 58.54
C ASN A 337 7.40 35.46 57.78
N LEU A 338 7.94 34.75 56.78
CA LEU A 338 7.19 33.71 56.05
C LEU A 338 6.80 32.55 56.97
N ALA A 339 7.68 32.14 57.88
CA ALA A 339 7.39 31.12 58.89
C ALA A 339 6.29 31.58 59.86
N LEU A 340 6.37 32.82 60.35
CA LEU A 340 5.34 33.40 61.22
C LEU A 340 3.97 33.48 60.54
N ILE A 341 3.94 33.91 59.27
CA ILE A 341 2.71 33.93 58.47
C ILE A 341 2.14 32.51 58.33
N SER A 342 2.98 31.52 58.07
CA SER A 342 2.57 30.12 58.00
C SER A 342 1.98 29.65 59.34
N ASP A 343 2.63 29.95 60.46
CA ASP A 343 2.18 29.52 61.79
C ASP A 343 0.83 30.14 62.20
N ILE A 344 0.63 31.43 61.91
CA ILE A 344 -0.62 32.15 62.19
C ILE A 344 -1.80 31.57 61.42
N LEU A 345 -1.55 31.04 60.23
CA LEU A 345 -2.62 30.50 59.38
C LEU A 345 -2.95 29.03 59.72
N VAL A 346 -1.98 28.30 60.30
CA VAL A 346 -2.15 26.89 60.73
C VAL A 346 -2.93 26.80 62.04
N SER A 347 -2.86 27.83 62.89
CA SER A 347 -3.63 27.97 64.14
C SER A 347 -5.07 28.39 63.90
#